data_AF-A0A0B2AHV9-F1
#
_entry.id   AF-A0A0B2AHV9-F1
#
_cell.length_a   1.000
_cell.length_b   1.000
_cell.length_c   1.000
_cell.angle_alpha   90.00
_cell.angle_beta   90.00
_cell.angle_gamma   90.00
#
_symmetry.space_group_name_H-M   'P 1'
#
loop_
_entity.id
_entity.type
_entity.pdbx_description
1 polymer ?
#
loop_
_entity_poly.entity_id
_entity_poly.type
_entity_poly.pdbx_seq_one_letter_code
_entity_poly.pdbx_strand_id
1 'polypeptide(L)'
;MEEFFTFDVVYIGQSYGQDGKRKAIDRLTGGHKTVERILSEMQDFSPNRSVGFITIDQQMESVHACIRTGHDGADLLSVRKLLAEQFTEISNSPLSKTTVDAAEAALIAAFQPKWNVKLKDFPQTGAPALLKKLKEQGYTHLYVHIDLKDALAKVRVHGKPSSQFSWRFDLDNREIEDQDNMPWHRFNLY
;
A
#
# COMPACT_ATOMS: atom_id res chain seq x y z
N MET A 1 4.72 -27.53 -11.66
CA MET A 1 4.38 -26.97 -10.34
C MET A 1 5.21 -25.71 -10.23
N GLU A 2 4.62 -24.53 -10.11
CA GLU A 2 5.40 -23.31 -9.91
C GLU A 2 6.04 -23.36 -8.52
N GLU A 3 7.36 -23.27 -8.47
CA GLU A 3 8.12 -23.32 -7.23
C GLU A 3 8.23 -21.89 -6.68
N PHE A 4 7.55 -21.64 -5.56
CA PHE A 4 7.54 -20.34 -4.91
C PHE A 4 8.63 -20.23 -3.85
N PHE A 5 9.41 -19.15 -3.88
CA PHE A 5 10.30 -18.79 -2.79
C PHE A 5 9.50 -18.17 -1.64
N THR A 6 9.79 -18.57 -0.40
CA THR A 6 9.16 -17.98 0.79
C THR A 6 10.09 -16.98 1.45
N PHE A 7 9.61 -15.76 1.65
CA PHE A 7 10.36 -14.65 2.21
C PHE A 7 9.72 -14.14 3.51
N ASP A 8 10.57 -13.60 4.40
CA ASP A 8 10.14 -12.75 5.51
C ASP A 8 10.28 -11.29 5.03
N VAL A 9 9.24 -10.46 5.14
CA VAL A 9 9.33 -9.04 4.74
C VAL A 9 10.03 -8.27 5.85
N VAL A 10 11.17 -7.67 5.51
CA VAL A 10 12.03 -7.05 6.50
C VAL A 10 12.26 -5.56 6.29
N TYR A 11 12.01 -5.08 5.09
CA TYR A 11 12.03 -3.67 4.73
C TYR A 11 11.12 -3.41 3.54
N ILE A 12 10.41 -2.28 3.56
CA ILE A 12 9.64 -1.76 2.44
C ILE A 12 10.10 -0.32 2.20
N GLY A 13 10.26 0.05 0.93
CA GLY A 13 10.60 1.42 0.58
C GLY A 13 10.11 1.77 -0.82
N GLN A 14 9.75 3.03 -1.02
CA GLN A 14 9.41 3.54 -2.34
C GLN A 14 10.66 3.85 -3.17
N SER A 15 10.56 3.82 -4.48
CA SER A 15 11.57 4.37 -5.39
C SER A 15 10.95 5.44 -6.28
N TYR A 16 10.48 6.53 -5.66
CA TYR A 16 9.98 7.70 -6.38
C TYR A 16 10.97 8.85 -6.18
N GLY A 17 11.83 9.10 -7.18
CA GLY A 17 12.73 10.26 -7.19
C GLY A 17 11.99 11.58 -7.46
N GLN A 18 12.70 12.72 -7.42
CA GLN A 18 12.19 13.96 -8.04
C GLN A 18 11.85 13.65 -9.51
N ASP A 19 10.58 13.87 -9.87
CA ASP A 19 10.01 13.66 -11.21
C ASP A 19 10.03 12.21 -11.74
N GLY A 20 10.06 11.19 -10.88
CA GLY A 20 10.03 9.78 -11.32
C GLY A 20 11.29 9.30 -12.06
N LYS A 21 12.35 10.11 -12.10
CA LYS A 21 13.59 9.82 -12.84
C LYS A 21 14.48 8.73 -12.25
N ARG A 22 14.25 8.32 -10.99
CA ARG A 22 15.02 7.27 -10.31
C ARG A 22 14.14 6.05 -10.08
N LYS A 23 14.60 4.89 -10.54
CA LYS A 23 13.93 3.59 -10.38
C LYS A 23 14.43 2.86 -9.13
N ALA A 24 13.76 1.78 -8.75
CA ALA A 24 14.15 0.94 -7.61
C ALA A 24 15.60 0.45 -7.74
N ILE A 25 15.98 0.04 -8.95
CA ILE A 25 17.34 -0.45 -9.24
C ILE A 25 18.42 0.60 -8.97
N ASP A 26 18.16 1.88 -9.28
CA ASP A 26 19.11 2.99 -9.06
C ASP A 26 19.35 3.24 -7.56
N ARG A 27 18.33 2.99 -6.71
CA ARG A 27 18.47 3.09 -5.25
C ARG A 27 19.23 1.91 -4.66
N LEU A 28 19.07 0.72 -5.24
CA LEU A 28 19.76 -0.48 -4.77
C LEU A 28 21.26 -0.43 -5.07
N THR A 29 21.66 0.12 -6.22
CA THR A 29 23.06 0.19 -6.66
C THR A 29 23.81 1.41 -6.10
N GLY A 30 23.11 2.47 -5.68
CA GLY A 30 23.69 3.75 -5.28
C GLY A 30 24.10 3.91 -3.81
N GLY A 31 24.34 2.83 -3.05
CA GLY A 31 24.79 2.91 -1.65
C GLY A 31 23.69 3.32 -0.66
N HIS A 32 22.53 2.68 -0.73
CA HIS A 32 21.46 2.91 0.25
C HIS A 32 21.84 2.30 1.59
N LYS A 33 22.14 3.16 2.58
CA LYS A 33 22.60 2.75 3.92
C LYS A 33 21.74 1.68 4.60
N THR A 34 20.43 1.64 4.33
CA THR A 34 19.56 0.61 4.94
C THR A 34 19.74 -0.74 4.24
N VAL A 35 19.88 -0.75 2.92
CA VAL A 35 20.19 -1.97 2.15
C VAL A 35 21.54 -2.52 2.55
N GLU A 36 22.57 -1.66 2.61
CA GLU A 36 23.91 -2.05 3.07
C GLU A 36 23.86 -2.68 4.47
N ARG A 37 23.14 -2.03 5.40
CA ARG A 37 22.94 -2.55 6.75
C ARG A 37 22.23 -3.91 6.77
N ILE A 38 21.19 -4.10 5.97
CA ILE A 38 20.47 -5.39 5.87
C ILE A 38 21.41 -6.47 5.36
N LEU A 39 22.18 -6.19 4.31
CA LEU A 39 23.12 -7.15 3.73
C LEU A 39 24.19 -7.56 4.74
N SER A 40 24.78 -6.60 5.46
CA SER A 40 25.77 -6.88 6.52
C SER A 40 25.17 -7.71 7.66
N GLU A 41 24.03 -7.29 8.23
CA GLU A 41 23.40 -8.04 9.33
C GLU A 41 22.97 -9.46 8.90
N MET A 42 22.49 -9.65 7.66
CA MET A 42 22.11 -10.98 7.16
C MET A 42 23.31 -11.90 6.95
N GLN A 43 24.43 -11.35 6.48
CA GLN A 43 25.68 -12.11 6.35
C GLN A 43 26.19 -12.58 7.70
N ASP A 44 26.08 -11.75 8.74
CA ASP A 44 26.58 -12.05 10.08
C ASP A 44 25.66 -12.99 10.88
N PHE A 45 24.34 -12.82 10.78
CA PHE A 45 23.37 -13.50 11.63
C PHE A 45 22.51 -14.55 10.93
N SER A 46 22.58 -14.67 9.61
CA SER A 46 21.76 -15.62 8.83
C SER A 46 22.49 -16.11 7.58
N PRO A 47 23.68 -16.74 7.71
CA PRO A 47 24.53 -17.12 6.58
C PRO A 47 23.87 -18.11 5.60
N ASN A 48 22.84 -18.83 6.04
CA ASN A 48 22.08 -19.78 5.22
C ASN A 48 20.81 -19.15 4.60
N ARG A 49 20.62 -17.83 4.68
CA ARG A 49 19.49 -17.12 4.08
C ARG A 49 19.96 -16.15 3.02
N SER A 50 19.27 -16.13 1.89
CA SER A 50 19.50 -15.15 0.82
C SER A 50 18.61 -13.93 1.00
N VAL A 51 19.11 -12.76 0.58
CA VAL A 51 18.32 -11.53 0.50
C VAL A 51 17.74 -11.42 -0.92
N GLY A 52 16.41 -11.34 -1.00
CA GLY A 52 15.69 -11.10 -2.25
C GLY A 52 15.18 -9.66 -2.32
N PHE A 53 15.14 -9.09 -3.52
CA PHE A 53 14.50 -7.80 -3.80
C PHE A 53 13.29 -8.04 -4.68
N ILE A 54 12.12 -7.64 -4.20
CA ILE A 54 10.87 -7.68 -4.97
C ILE A 54 10.51 -6.24 -5.32
N THR A 55 10.43 -5.96 -6.62
CA THR A 55 9.97 -4.66 -7.13
C THR A 55 8.54 -4.78 -7.60
N ILE A 56 7.67 -3.92 -7.09
CA ILE A 56 6.27 -3.84 -7.48
C ILE A 56 6.10 -2.53 -8.25
N ASP A 57 5.60 -2.60 -9.48
CA ASP A 57 5.17 -1.41 -10.18
C ASP A 57 3.75 -1.06 -9.71
N GLN A 58 3.61 0.12 -9.11
CA GLN A 58 2.32 0.54 -8.61
C GLN A 58 1.46 0.94 -9.80
N GLN A 59 0.24 0.43 -9.86
CA GLN A 59 -0.78 0.88 -10.81
C GLN A 59 -2.02 1.31 -10.02
N MET A 60 -2.63 2.43 -10.41
CA MET A 60 -3.97 2.78 -9.94
C MET A 60 -4.96 2.05 -10.84
N GLU A 61 -5.43 0.89 -10.39
CA GLU A 61 -6.35 0.06 -11.19
C GLU A 61 -7.74 0.66 -11.28
N SER A 62 -8.25 1.21 -10.17
CA SER A 62 -9.58 1.79 -10.12
C SER A 62 -9.72 2.81 -9.00
N VAL A 63 -10.62 3.77 -9.24
CA VAL A 63 -11.19 4.63 -8.21
C VAL A 63 -12.63 4.16 -8.04
N HIS A 64 -13.13 4.08 -6.81
CA HIS A 64 -14.52 3.72 -6.54
C HIS A 64 -15.19 4.83 -5.73
N ALA A 65 -16.26 5.41 -6.27
CA ALA A 65 -17.13 6.28 -5.50
C ALA A 65 -18.29 5.47 -4.92
N CYS A 66 -18.51 5.55 -3.61
CA CYS A 66 -19.66 4.95 -2.95
C CYS A 66 -20.51 6.05 -2.30
N ILE A 67 -21.80 6.07 -2.61
CA ILE A 67 -22.76 6.98 -1.98
C ILE A 67 -23.56 6.16 -0.98
N ARG A 68 -23.40 6.45 0.31
CA ARG A 68 -24.32 5.96 1.33
C ARG A 68 -25.50 6.92 1.41
N THR A 69 -26.67 6.48 0.97
CA THR A 69 -27.93 7.18 1.22
C THR A 69 -28.36 6.96 2.66
N GLY A 70 -27.91 7.83 3.57
CA GLY A 70 -28.48 7.99 4.90
C GLY A 70 -29.59 9.04 4.84
N HIS A 71 -30.73 8.75 5.48
CA HIS A 71 -31.88 9.65 5.60
C HIS A 71 -31.45 11.08 5.98
N ASP A 72 -31.62 12.02 5.07
CA ASP A 72 -32.11 13.39 5.31
C ASP A 72 -31.85 14.24 4.07
N GLY A 73 -32.90 14.45 3.27
CA GLY A 73 -33.15 15.65 2.44
C GLY A 73 -32.07 16.22 1.52
N ALA A 74 -30.88 15.63 1.45
CA ALA A 74 -29.78 16.12 0.64
C ALA A 74 -30.17 16.00 -0.82
N ASP A 75 -29.99 17.07 -1.59
CA ASP A 75 -30.17 17.04 -3.03
C ASP A 75 -29.16 16.06 -3.63
N LEU A 76 -29.64 14.83 -3.84
CA LEU A 76 -28.86 13.72 -4.37
C LEU A 76 -28.24 14.09 -5.73
N LEU A 77 -28.84 15.03 -6.46
CA LEU A 77 -28.35 15.47 -7.75
C LEU A 77 -27.06 16.28 -7.60
N SER A 78 -27.00 17.24 -6.67
CA SER A 78 -25.79 18.02 -6.40
C SER A 78 -24.68 17.18 -5.76
N VAL A 79 -25.02 16.26 -4.86
CA VAL A 79 -24.05 15.29 -4.30
C VAL A 79 -23.46 14.39 -5.39
N ARG A 80 -24.30 13.85 -6.28
CA ARG A 80 -23.84 13.03 -7.42
C ARG A 80 -22.96 13.82 -8.37
N LYS A 81 -23.31 15.08 -8.65
CA LYS A 81 -22.54 15.93 -9.57
C LYS A 81 -21.15 16.23 -9.00
N LEU A 82 -21.07 16.63 -7.72
CA LEU A 82 -19.79 16.88 -7.05
C LEU A 82 -18.91 15.62 -7.03
N LEU A 83 -19.50 14.46 -6.72
CA LEU A 83 -18.77 13.19 -6.74
C LEU A 83 -18.31 12.80 -8.15
N ALA A 84 -19.12 13.03 -9.18
CA ALA A 84 -18.72 12.74 -10.56
C ALA A 84 -17.55 13.63 -11.01
N GLU A 85 -17.55 14.91 -10.63
CA GLU A 85 -16.47 15.84 -10.92
C GLU A 85 -15.17 15.42 -10.21
N GLN A 86 -15.23 15.17 -8.90
CA GLN A 86 -14.09 14.68 -8.11
C GLN A 86 -13.56 13.34 -8.62
N PHE A 87 -14.46 12.41 -8.95
CA PHE A 87 -14.10 11.11 -9.50
C PHE A 87 -13.35 11.25 -10.82
N THR A 88 -13.83 12.10 -11.72
CA THR A 88 -13.22 12.35 -13.03
C THR A 88 -11.83 12.98 -12.88
N GLU A 89 -11.66 13.89 -11.92
CA GLU A 89 -10.36 14.51 -11.63
C GLU A 89 -9.36 13.48 -11.10
N ILE A 90 -9.80 12.62 -10.18
CA ILE A 90 -8.95 11.57 -9.59
C ILE A 90 -8.62 10.49 -10.64
N SER A 91 -9.61 10.01 -11.41
CA SER A 91 -9.43 8.91 -12.36
C SER A 91 -8.50 9.27 -13.51
N ASN A 92 -8.47 10.54 -13.92
CA ASN A 92 -7.64 11.03 -15.01
C ASN A 92 -6.26 11.52 -14.55
N SER A 93 -6.01 11.55 -13.24
CA SER A 93 -4.73 11.98 -12.70
C SER A 93 -3.69 10.86 -12.78
N PRO A 94 -2.46 11.13 -13.25
CA PRO A 94 -1.38 10.16 -13.18
C PRO A 94 -1.08 9.81 -11.72
N LEU A 95 -0.40 8.68 -11.48
CA LEU A 95 0.06 8.30 -10.15
C LEU A 95 0.84 9.43 -9.51
N SER A 96 0.21 10.04 -8.51
CA SER A 96 0.81 11.14 -7.79
C SER A 96 1.82 10.61 -6.78
N LYS A 97 2.79 11.46 -6.41
CA LYS A 97 3.65 11.16 -5.27
C LYS A 97 2.84 10.79 -4.01
N THR A 98 1.67 11.40 -3.80
CA THR A 98 0.78 11.07 -2.68
C THR A 98 0.33 9.61 -2.71
N THR A 99 0.03 9.08 -3.90
CA THR A 99 -0.43 7.71 -4.11
C THR A 99 0.69 6.70 -3.82
N VAL A 100 1.93 7.04 -4.17
CA VAL A 100 3.11 6.25 -3.83
C VAL A 100 3.42 6.31 -2.33
N ASP A 101 3.39 7.50 -1.74
CA ASP A 101 3.60 7.69 -0.30
C ASP A 101 2.51 6.94 0.51
N ALA A 102 1.26 6.93 0.03
CA ALA A 102 0.14 6.19 0.62
C ALA A 102 0.33 4.68 0.55
N ALA A 103 0.76 4.14 -0.60
CA ALA A 103 1.08 2.73 -0.73
C ALA A 103 2.24 2.33 0.19
N GLU A 104 3.32 3.10 0.24
CA GLU A 104 4.45 2.83 1.15
C GLU A 104 3.99 2.80 2.61
N ALA A 105 3.23 3.80 3.05
CA ALA A 105 2.73 3.87 4.43
C ALA A 105 1.81 2.70 4.77
N ALA A 106 0.87 2.37 3.89
CA ALA A 106 -0.05 1.25 4.07
C ALA A 106 0.68 -0.10 4.14
N LEU A 107 1.64 -0.34 3.24
CA LEU A 107 2.41 -1.59 3.24
C LEU A 107 3.30 -1.74 4.47
N ILE A 108 3.96 -0.65 4.92
CA ILE A 108 4.74 -0.70 6.16
C ILE A 108 3.85 -0.98 7.37
N ALA A 109 2.67 -0.36 7.44
CA ALA A 109 1.73 -0.59 8.52
C ALA A 109 1.15 -2.01 8.51
N ALA A 110 0.90 -2.59 7.34
CA ALA A 110 0.40 -3.95 7.20
C ALA A 110 1.46 -5.02 7.55
N PHE A 111 2.67 -4.89 7.00
CA PHE A 111 3.71 -5.91 7.15
C PHE A 111 4.55 -5.76 8.43
N GLN A 112 4.56 -4.58 9.06
CA GLN A 112 5.38 -4.26 10.23
C GLN A 112 6.88 -4.66 10.10
N PRO A 113 7.55 -4.38 8.97
CA PRO A 113 8.92 -4.85 8.73
C PRO A 113 9.91 -4.33 9.78
N LYS A 114 10.87 -5.18 10.19
CA LYS A 114 11.84 -4.91 11.25
C LYS A 114 12.58 -3.58 11.06
N TRP A 115 13.07 -3.32 9.85
CA TRP A 115 13.96 -2.17 9.57
C TRP A 115 13.24 -0.88 9.18
N ASN A 116 11.91 -0.89 8.99
CA ASN A 116 11.14 0.36 8.92
C ASN A 116 10.85 0.86 10.33
N VAL A 117 11.28 2.08 10.65
CA VAL A 117 11.03 2.72 11.96
C VAL A 117 9.80 3.63 11.89
N LYS A 118 9.62 4.33 10.77
CA LYS A 118 8.50 5.26 10.55
C LYS A 118 7.35 4.53 9.87
N LEU A 119 6.16 5.14 9.90
CA LEU A 119 4.96 4.72 9.15
C LEU A 119 4.28 3.45 9.64
N LYS A 120 4.85 2.74 10.63
CA LYS A 120 4.26 1.54 11.24
C LYS A 120 2.87 1.77 11.83
N ASP A 121 2.64 2.97 12.37
CA ASP A 121 1.37 3.32 13.01
C ASP A 121 0.42 4.07 12.07
N PHE A 122 0.59 3.97 10.75
CA PHE A 122 -0.38 4.52 9.79
C PHE A 122 -1.64 3.63 9.77
N PRO A 123 -2.88 4.19 9.82
CA PRO A 123 -3.25 5.60 9.73
C PRO A 123 -3.47 6.29 11.08
N GLN A 124 -3.16 5.65 12.22
CA GLN A 124 -3.39 6.15 13.57
C GLN A 124 -2.58 7.43 13.88
N THR A 125 -1.26 7.28 13.91
CA THR A 125 -0.31 8.35 14.26
C THR A 125 0.80 8.50 13.20
N GLY A 126 0.99 7.49 12.35
CA GLY A 126 1.93 7.55 11.23
C GLY A 126 1.49 8.53 10.15
N ALA A 127 2.45 9.26 9.58
CA ALA A 127 2.27 10.10 8.40
C ALA A 127 1.11 11.14 8.46
N PRO A 128 0.99 11.97 9.50
CA PRO A 128 -0.16 12.87 9.67
C PRO A 128 -0.35 13.86 8.52
N ALA A 129 0.75 14.33 7.91
CA ALA A 129 0.69 15.21 6.74
C ALA A 129 0.13 14.52 5.49
N LEU A 130 0.48 13.24 5.29
CA LEU A 130 -0.05 12.41 4.21
C LEU A 130 -1.53 12.11 4.44
N LEU A 131 -1.91 11.72 5.66
CA LEU A 131 -3.30 11.49 6.03
C LEU A 131 -4.16 12.75 5.77
N LYS A 132 -3.69 13.92 6.24
CA LYS A 132 -4.38 15.19 6.00
C LYS A 132 -4.57 15.44 4.50
N LYS A 133 -3.51 15.27 3.70
CA LYS A 133 -3.56 15.46 2.25
C LYS A 133 -4.57 14.53 1.57
N LEU A 134 -4.59 13.24 1.94
CA LEU A 134 -5.55 12.27 1.41
C LEU A 134 -6.99 12.67 1.73
N LYS A 135 -7.25 13.12 2.96
CA LYS A 135 -8.59 13.57 3.37
C LYS A 135 -9.03 14.85 2.65
N GLU A 136 -8.12 15.79 2.44
CA GLU A 136 -8.38 17.01 1.64
C GLU A 136 -8.70 16.68 0.18
N GLN A 137 -8.16 15.58 -0.35
CA GLN A 137 -8.49 15.04 -1.68
C GLN A 137 -9.78 14.20 -1.69
N GLY A 138 -10.49 14.09 -0.56
CA GLY A 138 -11.76 13.37 -0.46
C GLY A 138 -11.64 11.86 -0.23
N TYR A 139 -10.43 11.33 -0.02
CA TYR A 139 -10.27 9.91 0.31
C TYR A 139 -10.69 9.63 1.74
N THR A 140 -11.61 8.68 1.90
CA THR A 140 -12.03 8.14 3.21
C THR A 140 -11.37 6.79 3.49
N HIS A 141 -10.99 6.05 2.45
CA HIS A 141 -10.39 4.73 2.56
C HIS A 141 -9.26 4.53 1.57
N LEU A 142 -8.28 3.71 1.95
CA LEU A 142 -7.32 3.12 1.01
C LEU A 142 -7.54 1.61 0.98
N TYR A 143 -7.55 1.04 -0.22
CA TYR A 143 -7.51 -0.40 -0.42
C TYR A 143 -6.19 -0.74 -1.11
N VAL A 144 -5.40 -1.60 -0.50
CA VAL A 144 -4.12 -2.03 -1.04
C VAL A 144 -4.20 -3.52 -1.30
N HIS A 145 -4.02 -3.88 -2.56
CA HIS A 145 -3.90 -5.27 -3.00
C HIS A 145 -2.47 -5.51 -3.51
N ILE A 146 -1.88 -6.63 -3.11
CA ILE A 146 -0.62 -7.11 -3.68
C ILE A 146 -0.85 -8.52 -4.21
N ASP A 147 -0.41 -8.75 -5.44
CA ASP A 147 -0.16 -10.08 -5.98
C ASP A 147 1.34 -10.25 -6.31
N LEU A 148 1.95 -11.30 -5.77
CA LEU A 148 3.36 -11.64 -5.93
C LEU A 148 3.57 -12.90 -6.78
N LYS A 149 2.53 -13.40 -7.45
CA LYS A 149 2.61 -14.61 -8.29
C LYS A 149 3.65 -14.49 -9.38
N ASP A 150 3.68 -13.36 -10.09
CA ASP A 150 4.64 -13.12 -11.18
C ASP A 150 6.09 -13.04 -10.67
N ALA A 151 6.30 -12.72 -9.40
CA ALA A 151 7.60 -12.74 -8.74
C ALA A 151 7.99 -14.13 -8.21
N LEU A 152 7.13 -15.15 -8.38
CA LEU A 152 7.28 -16.49 -7.80
C LEU A 152 7.55 -16.44 -6.29
N ALA A 153 6.92 -15.48 -5.60
CA ALA A 153 7.18 -15.19 -4.20
C ALA A 153 5.94 -15.41 -3.32
N LYS A 154 6.17 -16.01 -2.15
CA LYS A 154 5.28 -15.96 -1.00
C LYS A 154 5.97 -15.17 0.10
N VAL A 155 5.23 -14.31 0.79
CA VAL A 155 5.74 -13.60 1.95
C VAL A 155 4.96 -13.99 3.20
N ARG A 156 5.63 -14.03 4.36
CA ARG A 156 4.96 -14.34 5.62
C ARG A 156 4.36 -13.08 6.24
N VAL A 157 3.07 -13.14 6.54
CA VAL A 157 2.35 -12.16 7.36
C VAL A 157 1.66 -12.94 8.48
N HIS A 158 1.84 -12.51 9.74
CA HIS A 158 1.32 -13.23 10.92
C HIS A 158 1.64 -14.75 10.92
N GLY A 159 2.81 -15.13 10.38
CA GLY A 159 3.27 -16.51 10.32
C GLY A 159 2.74 -17.35 9.15
N LYS A 160 1.79 -16.85 8.36
CA LYS A 160 1.23 -17.57 7.20
C LYS A 160 1.85 -17.06 5.89
N PRO A 161 2.45 -17.93 5.05
CA PRO A 161 2.95 -17.54 3.74
C PRO A 161 1.80 -17.44 2.72
N SER A 162 1.70 -16.30 2.04
CA SER A 162 0.78 -16.09 0.91
C SER A 162 1.50 -15.30 -0.20
N SER A 163 1.02 -15.45 -1.44
CA SER A 163 1.45 -14.61 -2.57
C SER A 163 0.47 -13.45 -2.82
N GLN A 164 -0.69 -13.44 -2.16
CA GLN A 164 -1.72 -12.44 -2.33
C GLN A 164 -2.18 -11.88 -0.99
N PHE A 165 -2.35 -10.56 -0.94
CA PHE A 165 -2.78 -9.85 0.25
C PHE A 165 -3.69 -8.69 -0.11
N SER A 166 -4.61 -8.38 0.80
CA SER A 166 -5.43 -7.19 0.71
C SER A 166 -5.65 -6.58 2.07
N TRP A 167 -5.50 -5.27 2.18
CA TRP A 167 -5.81 -4.51 3.38
C TRP A 167 -6.67 -3.31 3.04
N ARG A 168 -7.58 -2.97 3.94
CA ARG A 168 -8.33 -1.73 3.87
C ARG A 168 -7.97 -0.85 5.05
N PHE A 169 -7.75 0.43 4.78
CA PHE A 169 -7.41 1.44 5.76
C PHE A 169 -8.56 2.43 5.80
N ASP A 170 -9.24 2.54 6.95
CA ASP A 170 -10.22 3.59 7.21
C ASP A 170 -9.46 4.83 7.67
N LEU A 171 -9.44 5.88 6.84
CA LEU A 171 -8.71 7.12 7.10
C LEU A 171 -9.47 8.06 8.05
N ASP A 172 -10.77 7.83 8.24
CA ASP A 172 -11.61 8.61 9.13
C ASP A 172 -11.53 8.08 10.56
N ASN A 173 -11.73 6.78 10.73
CA ASN A 173 -11.60 6.10 12.03
C ASN A 173 -10.14 5.76 12.38
N ARG A 174 -9.24 5.83 11.40
CA ARG A 174 -7.80 5.54 11.54
C ARG A 174 -7.51 4.08 11.90
N GLU A 175 -8.24 3.17 11.29
CA GLU A 175 -8.17 1.73 11.56
C GLU A 175 -7.67 0.95 10.33
N ILE A 176 -7.10 -0.23 10.57
CA ILE A 176 -6.78 -1.21 9.53
C ILE A 176 -7.82 -2.32 9.62
N GLU A 177 -8.61 -2.47 8.57
CA GLU A 177 -9.57 -3.55 8.39
C GLU A 177 -8.87 -4.68 7.61
N ASP A 178 -8.67 -5.82 8.26
CA ASP A 178 -8.16 -7.05 7.62
C ASP A 178 -9.30 -7.85 6.96
N GLN A 179 -8.98 -8.66 5.96
CA GLN A 179 -9.92 -9.52 5.23
C GLN A 179 -10.76 -10.41 6.16
N ASP A 180 -10.20 -10.86 7.28
CA ASP A 180 -10.90 -11.72 8.24
C ASP A 180 -12.04 -11.01 9.00
N ASN A 181 -12.16 -9.68 8.88
CA ASN A 181 -13.12 -8.86 9.63
C ASN A 181 -13.95 -7.89 8.75
N MET A 182 -14.03 -8.12 7.43
CA MET A 182 -14.79 -7.25 6.53
C MET A 182 -16.30 -7.54 6.58
N PRO A 183 -17.17 -6.57 6.94
CA PRO A 183 -18.63 -6.78 6.98
C PRO A 183 -19.30 -6.79 5.59
N TRP A 184 -18.54 -6.64 4.51
CA TRP A 184 -19.09 -6.64 3.14
C TRP A 184 -18.27 -7.57 2.27
N HIS A 185 -18.82 -8.74 1.96
CA HIS A 185 -18.36 -9.56 0.86
C HIS A 185 -18.51 -8.75 -0.44
N ARG A 186 -17.44 -8.66 -1.24
CA ARG A 186 -17.57 -8.34 -2.66
C ARG A 186 -18.54 -9.37 -3.24
N PHE A 187 -19.79 -8.97 -3.47
CA PHE A 187 -20.61 -9.69 -4.43
C PHE A 187 -19.89 -9.52 -5.77
N ASN A 188 -19.32 -10.61 -6.27
CA ASN A 188 -18.90 -10.68 -7.66
C ASN A 188 -20.15 -10.35 -8.50
N LEU A 189 -20.20 -9.14 -9.04
CA LEU A 189 -21.13 -8.82 -10.11
C LEU A 189 -20.50 -9.43 -11.36
N TYR A 190 -20.96 -10.64 -11.67
CA TYR A 190 -20.84 -11.23 -13.01
C TYR A 190 -21.74 -10.45 -13.99
#